data_AF-A0A561WW77-F1
#
_entry.id   AF-A0A561WW77-F1
#
_cell.length_a   1.000
_cell.length_b   1.000
_cell.length_c   1.000
_cell.angle_alpha   90.00
_cell.angle_beta   90.00
_cell.angle_gamma   90.00
#
_symmetry.space_group_name_H-M   'P 1'
#
loop_
_entity.id
_entity.type
_entity.pdbx_description
1 polymer ?
#
loop_
_entity_poly.entity_id
_entity_poly.type
_entity_poly.pdbx_seq_one_letter_code
_entity_poly.pdbx_strand_id
1 'polypeptide(L)'
;MYQTALNSAQLQRTASDLLSAPRKQSIVLRAPGLAPAVIRDQKPMKFVTEKIDPDSSLAEYLAAINSRVFFWANAERLDRLRQAKEYRTEDQVVLHVDTRALVERHGPRIELCRLNSGAVTQKNHPLRGHRSWLPIADYPYADYRRRYGRHGALVEVTVLDAVPDIVDLTDKIEGTIG
;
A
#
# COMPACT_ATOMS: atom_id res chain seq x y z
N MET A 1 -4.04 -4.27 -37.43
CA MET A 1 -4.32 -2.81 -37.28
C MET A 1 -5.41 -2.64 -36.24
N TYR A 2 -5.07 -2.06 -35.09
CA TYR A 2 -5.92 -1.23 -34.19
C TYR A 2 -5.30 -1.27 -32.78
N GLN A 3 -4.26 -0.47 -32.56
CA GLN A 3 -3.88 -0.07 -31.21
C GLN A 3 -3.85 1.46 -31.22
N THR A 4 -4.96 2.05 -30.78
CA THR A 4 -5.13 3.48 -30.66
C THR A 4 -4.05 4.00 -29.71
N ALA A 5 -3.12 4.79 -30.24
CA ALA A 5 -2.21 5.57 -29.42
C ALA A 5 -3.07 6.52 -28.56
N LEU A 6 -3.19 6.23 -27.27
CA LEU A 6 -3.80 7.16 -26.33
C LEU A 6 -2.91 8.41 -26.31
N ASN A 7 -3.48 9.58 -26.60
CA ASN A 7 -2.74 10.83 -26.51
C ASN A 7 -2.35 11.13 -25.05
N SER A 8 -1.33 11.95 -24.85
CA SER A 8 -0.76 12.29 -23.54
C SER A 8 -1.79 12.86 -22.55
N ALA A 9 -2.76 13.64 -23.03
CA ALA A 9 -3.84 14.18 -22.21
C ALA A 9 -4.79 13.08 -21.69
N GLN A 10 -5.04 12.04 -22.48
CA GLN A 10 -5.89 10.91 -22.09
C GLN A 10 -5.17 9.94 -21.15
N LEU A 11 -3.85 9.80 -21.28
CA LEU A 11 -3.00 9.13 -20.30
C LEU A 11 -2.95 9.88 -18.97
N GLN A 12 -2.76 11.20 -19.00
CA GLN A 12 -2.78 12.06 -17.80
C GLN A 12 -4.14 12.05 -17.09
N ARG A 13 -5.24 12.08 -17.85
CA ARG A 13 -6.59 11.95 -17.30
C ARG A 13 -6.81 10.59 -16.64
N THR A 14 -6.36 9.51 -17.28
CA THR A 14 -6.43 8.16 -16.71
C THR A 14 -5.59 8.05 -15.41
N ALA A 15 -4.39 8.64 -15.39
CA ALA A 15 -3.56 8.67 -14.19
C ALA A 15 -4.21 9.50 -13.06
N SER A 16 -4.78 10.66 -13.37
CA SER A 16 -5.49 11.50 -12.39
C SER A 16 -6.70 10.77 -11.80
N ASP A 17 -7.47 10.04 -12.62
CA ASP A 17 -8.63 9.27 -12.16
C ASP A 17 -8.21 8.10 -11.26
N LEU A 18 -7.07 7.47 -11.53
CA LEU A 18 -6.50 6.41 -10.68
C LEU A 18 -6.10 6.88 -9.28
N LEU A 19 -5.76 8.16 -9.13
CA LEU A 19 -5.19 8.72 -7.91
C LEU A 19 -6.21 9.48 -7.06
N SER A 20 -7.31 9.96 -7.67
CA SER A 20 -8.26 10.88 -7.03
C SER A 20 -9.47 10.22 -6.36
N ALA A 21 -9.68 8.92 -6.56
CA ALA A 21 -10.77 8.18 -5.93
C ALA A 21 -10.37 6.72 -5.62
N PRO A 22 -10.98 6.07 -4.60
CA PRO A 22 -10.78 4.66 -4.35
C PRO A 22 -11.13 3.80 -5.57
N ARG A 23 -10.17 3.00 -6.02
CA ARG A 23 -10.34 2.11 -7.17
C ARG A 23 -11.34 1.00 -6.83
N LYS A 24 -12.45 0.91 -7.57
CA LYS A 24 -13.47 -0.14 -7.37
C LYS A 24 -13.06 -1.50 -7.97
N GLN A 25 -12.14 -1.49 -8.92
CA GLN A 25 -11.66 -2.67 -9.65
C GLN A 25 -10.15 -2.55 -9.89
N SER A 26 -9.50 -3.69 -10.06
CA SER A 26 -8.10 -3.75 -10.46
C SER A 26 -7.97 -3.32 -11.92
N ILE A 27 -6.86 -2.67 -12.26
CA ILE A 27 -6.60 -2.08 -13.57
C ILE A 27 -5.27 -2.62 -14.08
N VAL A 28 -5.26 -3.07 -15.33
CA VAL A 28 -4.05 -3.57 -16.00
C VAL A 28 -3.38 -2.42 -16.75
N LEU A 29 -2.18 -2.05 -16.32
CA LEU A 29 -1.30 -1.16 -17.04
C LEU A 29 -0.53 -1.93 -18.10
N ARG A 30 -0.38 -1.32 -19.27
CA ARG A 30 0.37 -1.86 -20.39
C ARG A 30 1.29 -0.79 -20.94
N ALA A 31 2.53 -1.18 -21.24
CA ALA A 31 3.51 -0.31 -21.89
C ALA A 31 4.29 -1.13 -22.95
N PRO A 32 4.67 -0.54 -24.09
CA PRO A 32 5.47 -1.23 -25.09
C PRO A 32 6.78 -1.77 -24.49
N GLY A 33 7.10 -3.02 -24.80
CA GLY A 33 8.34 -3.68 -24.33
C GLY A 33 8.33 -4.11 -22.85
N LEU A 34 7.22 -3.93 -22.12
CA LEU A 34 7.08 -4.35 -20.73
C LEU A 34 5.94 -5.36 -20.55
N ALA A 35 6.11 -6.27 -19.60
CA ALA A 35 5.03 -7.12 -19.11
C ALA A 35 3.89 -6.27 -18.50
N PRO A 36 2.62 -6.70 -18.59
CA PRO A 36 1.52 -5.99 -17.98
C PRO A 36 1.68 -5.92 -16.46
N ALA A 37 1.34 -4.78 -15.86
CA ALA A 37 1.34 -4.58 -14.42
C ALA A 37 -0.10 -4.40 -13.92
N VAL A 38 -0.46 -5.06 -12.81
CA VAL A 38 -1.80 -4.93 -12.23
C VAL A 38 -1.76 -3.93 -11.06
N ILE A 39 -2.51 -2.83 -11.18
CA ILE A 39 -2.84 -1.98 -10.04
C ILE A 39 -4.09 -2.56 -9.38
N ARG A 40 -3.96 -2.95 -8.12
CA ARG A 40 -5.05 -3.57 -7.35
C ARG A 40 -6.17 -2.58 -7.00
N ASP A 41 -7.37 -3.14 -6.83
CA ASP A 41 -8.52 -2.40 -6.29
C ASP A 41 -8.29 -1.91 -4.84
N GLN A 42 -9.13 -0.97 -4.42
CA GLN A 42 -9.24 -0.44 -3.06
C GLN A 42 -10.65 -0.67 -2.51
N LYS A 43 -11.31 -1.79 -2.86
CA LYS A 43 -12.64 -2.15 -2.33
C LYS A 43 -12.76 -2.10 -0.80
N PRO A 44 -11.71 -2.42 -0.01
CA PRO A 44 -11.77 -2.29 1.43
C PRO A 44 -11.98 -0.86 1.98
N MET A 45 -11.90 0.19 1.15
CA MET A 45 -12.13 1.59 1.56
C MET A 45 -13.62 1.99 1.61
N LYS A 46 -14.50 1.09 2.06
CA LYS A 46 -15.97 1.28 2.01
C LYS A 46 -16.45 2.53 2.77
N PHE A 47 -15.87 2.81 3.93
CA PHE A 47 -16.28 3.91 4.81
C PHE A 47 -15.25 5.04 4.87
N VAL A 48 -14.34 5.14 3.89
CA VAL A 48 -13.22 6.09 3.96
C VAL A 48 -13.69 7.53 4.12
N THR A 49 -14.71 7.97 3.38
CA THR A 49 -15.25 9.34 3.47
C THR A 49 -15.80 9.66 4.87
N GLU A 50 -16.42 8.68 5.55
CA GLU A 50 -16.94 8.85 6.93
C GLU A 50 -15.83 8.79 7.99
N LYS A 51 -14.61 8.40 7.60
CA LYS A 51 -13.49 8.13 8.50
C LYS A 51 -12.27 8.98 8.23
N ILE A 52 -12.39 9.99 7.38
CA ILE A 52 -11.33 10.99 7.27
C ILE A 52 -11.26 11.78 8.58
N ASP A 53 -10.05 11.91 9.11
CA ASP A 53 -9.72 12.74 10.25
C ASP A 53 -10.12 14.21 9.96
N PRO A 54 -10.76 14.95 10.89
CA PRO A 54 -11.14 16.34 10.67
C PRO A 54 -9.99 17.27 10.24
N ASP A 55 -8.75 16.95 10.62
CA ASP A 55 -7.55 17.71 10.23
C ASP A 55 -6.98 17.22 8.88
N SER A 56 -7.73 16.44 8.12
CA SER A 56 -7.37 15.91 6.81
C SER A 56 -8.54 15.99 5.84
N SER A 57 -8.26 15.85 4.56
CA SER A 57 -9.24 15.63 3.51
C SER A 57 -9.08 14.23 2.89
N LEU A 58 -10.12 13.76 2.20
CA LEU A 58 -10.04 12.54 1.40
C LEU A 58 -8.96 12.66 0.32
N ALA A 59 -8.82 13.84 -0.30
CA ALA A 59 -7.82 14.08 -1.33
C ALA A 59 -6.40 13.97 -0.78
N GLU A 60 -6.10 14.58 0.37
CA GLU A 60 -4.78 14.47 1.01
C GLU A 60 -4.51 13.04 1.47
N TYR A 61 -5.52 12.34 1.99
CA TYR A 61 -5.37 10.94 2.37
C TYR A 61 -5.07 10.04 1.17
N LEU A 62 -5.76 10.25 0.04
CA LEU A 62 -5.54 9.49 -1.19
C LEU A 62 -4.18 9.83 -1.82
N ALA A 63 -3.77 11.11 -1.79
CA ALA A 63 -2.44 11.51 -2.21
C ALA A 63 -1.37 10.82 -1.36
N ALA A 64 -1.53 10.83 -0.04
CA ALA A 64 -0.62 10.16 0.88
C ALA A 64 -0.56 8.65 0.65
N ILE A 65 -1.70 7.96 0.60
CA ILE A 65 -1.67 6.50 0.44
C ILE A 65 -1.08 6.09 -0.92
N ASN A 66 -1.31 6.85 -1.98
CA ASN A 66 -0.78 6.52 -3.30
C ASN A 66 0.70 6.91 -3.49
N SER A 67 1.31 7.70 -2.61
CA SER A 67 2.70 8.14 -2.70
C SER A 67 3.69 7.19 -2.00
N ARG A 68 3.27 5.96 -1.68
CA ARG A 68 4.00 5.04 -0.81
C ARG A 68 4.05 3.63 -1.39
N VAL A 69 5.17 2.96 -1.13
CA VAL A 69 5.31 1.50 -1.26
C VAL A 69 5.03 0.88 0.11
N PHE A 70 4.20 -0.16 0.15
CA PHE A 70 3.75 -0.79 1.40
C PHE A 70 4.37 -2.16 1.60
N PHE A 71 4.86 -2.39 2.82
CA PHE A 71 5.38 -3.67 3.29
C PHE A 71 4.60 -4.12 4.52
N TRP A 72 4.33 -5.42 4.60
CA TRP A 72 3.75 -6.03 5.79
C TRP A 72 4.84 -6.22 6.85
N ALA A 73 4.64 -5.64 8.04
CA ALA A 73 5.55 -5.84 9.17
C ALA A 73 5.49 -7.26 9.77
N ASN A 74 4.52 -8.07 9.33
CA ASN A 74 4.30 -9.43 9.82
C ASN A 74 3.73 -10.32 8.70
N ALA A 75 4.44 -11.41 8.38
CA ALA A 75 4.02 -12.40 7.38
C ALA A 75 2.64 -13.01 7.67
N GLU A 76 2.32 -13.33 8.94
CA GLU A 76 1.01 -13.90 9.29
C GLU A 76 -0.16 -12.97 8.92
N ARG A 77 0.05 -11.66 8.96
CA ARG A 77 -0.99 -10.69 8.58
C ARG A 77 -1.20 -10.67 7.07
N LEU A 78 -0.11 -10.75 6.30
CA LEU A 78 -0.18 -10.91 4.86
C LEU A 78 -0.92 -12.20 4.50
N ASP A 79 -0.59 -13.33 5.14
CA ASP A 79 -1.22 -14.61 4.84
C ASP A 79 -2.73 -14.59 5.09
N ARG A 80 -3.19 -14.00 6.19
CA ARG A 80 -4.64 -13.82 6.44
C ARG A 80 -5.33 -13.05 5.31
N LEU A 81 -4.67 -12.06 4.73
CA LEU A 81 -5.24 -11.27 3.61
C LEU A 81 -5.19 -12.01 2.29
N ARG A 82 -4.13 -12.80 2.05
CA ARG A 82 -4.06 -13.70 0.90
C ARG A 82 -5.17 -14.74 0.92
N GLN A 83 -5.58 -15.20 2.10
CA GLN A 83 -6.69 -16.13 2.27
C GLN A 83 -8.09 -15.48 2.23
N ALA A 84 -8.20 -14.15 2.07
CA ALA A 84 -9.48 -13.48 1.93
C ALA A 84 -10.23 -13.99 0.68
N LYS A 85 -11.55 -14.12 0.78
CA LYS A 85 -12.41 -14.70 -0.28
C LYS A 85 -12.17 -14.05 -1.65
N GLU A 86 -11.97 -12.75 -1.65
CA GLU A 86 -11.77 -11.91 -2.83
C GLU A 86 -10.43 -12.18 -3.53
N TYR A 87 -9.42 -12.69 -2.82
CA TYR A 87 -8.03 -12.69 -3.28
C TYR A 87 -7.35 -14.06 -3.24
N ARG A 88 -7.96 -15.06 -2.59
CA ARG A 88 -7.38 -16.41 -2.41
C ARG A 88 -7.14 -17.21 -3.68
N THR A 89 -7.69 -16.79 -4.81
CA THR A 89 -7.50 -17.43 -6.13
C THR A 89 -6.59 -16.62 -7.04
N GLU A 90 -6.04 -15.49 -6.56
CA GLU A 90 -5.10 -14.69 -7.34
C GLU A 90 -3.67 -15.19 -7.08
N ASP A 91 -2.91 -15.42 -8.15
CA ASP A 91 -1.48 -15.69 -8.04
C ASP A 91 -0.76 -14.42 -7.56
N GLN A 92 -0.10 -14.53 -6.41
CA GLN A 92 0.62 -13.44 -5.78
C GLN A 92 2.03 -13.90 -5.43
N VAL A 93 3.01 -13.17 -5.94
CA VAL A 93 4.42 -13.30 -5.55
C VAL A 93 4.64 -12.50 -4.27
N VAL A 94 5.28 -13.11 -3.28
CA VAL A 94 5.70 -12.44 -2.04
C VAL A 94 7.21 -12.28 -2.06
N LEU A 95 7.65 -11.03 -2.00
CA LEU A 95 9.05 -10.67 -1.80
C LEU A 95 9.29 -10.50 -0.30
N HIS A 96 10.16 -11.32 0.27
CA HIS A 96 10.67 -11.13 1.62
C HIS A 96 11.90 -10.24 1.53
N VAL A 97 11.90 -9.18 2.34
CA VAL A 97 12.86 -8.08 2.21
C VAL A 97 13.70 -8.03 3.46
N ASP A 98 15.03 -7.94 3.29
CA ASP A 98 15.95 -7.72 4.40
C ASP A 98 15.62 -6.36 5.04
N THR A 99 15.07 -6.44 6.25
CA THR A 99 14.62 -5.24 6.99
C THR A 99 15.78 -4.32 7.33
N ARG A 100 16.96 -4.87 7.64
CA ARG A 100 18.14 -4.06 7.95
C ARG A 100 18.58 -3.30 6.70
N ALA A 101 18.74 -4.00 5.58
CA ALA A 101 19.17 -3.36 4.32
C ALA A 101 18.16 -2.31 3.85
N LEU A 102 16.86 -2.58 3.98
CA LEU A 102 15.80 -1.61 3.67
C LEU A 102 15.92 -0.35 4.54
N VAL A 103 16.14 -0.50 5.85
CA VAL A 103 16.28 0.64 6.79
C VAL A 103 17.59 1.40 6.52
N GLU A 104 18.69 0.73 6.26
CA GLU A 104 19.97 1.37 5.96
C GLU A 104 19.91 2.22 4.68
N ARG A 105 19.21 1.76 3.63
CA ARG A 105 19.12 2.47 2.34
C ARG A 105 17.99 3.48 2.27
N HIS A 106 16.85 3.21 2.90
CA HIS A 106 15.63 4.01 2.76
C HIS A 106 15.14 4.65 4.06
N GLY A 107 15.83 4.45 5.19
CA GLY A 107 15.43 4.90 6.53
C GLY A 107 14.84 6.31 6.61
N PRO A 108 15.47 7.35 6.02
CA PRO A 108 14.94 8.71 6.01
C PRO A 108 13.57 8.89 5.32
N ARG A 109 13.19 7.94 4.46
CA ARG A 109 11.90 7.90 3.74
C ARG A 109 10.95 6.85 4.30
N ILE A 110 11.35 6.12 5.34
CA ILE A 110 10.49 5.13 5.98
C ILE A 110 9.54 5.82 6.95
N GLU A 111 8.27 5.53 6.77
CA GLU A 111 7.22 5.85 7.73
C GLU A 111 6.44 4.59 8.13
N LEU A 112 5.92 4.59 9.34
CA LEU A 112 5.33 3.45 10.00
C LEU A 112 3.85 3.73 10.30
N CYS A 113 3.00 2.73 10.10
CA CYS A 113 1.57 2.84 10.38
C CYS A 113 1.07 1.63 11.18
N ARG A 114 0.26 1.92 12.21
CA ARG A 114 -0.37 0.91 13.08
C ARG A 114 -1.57 0.24 12.43
N LEU A 115 -2.08 0.81 11.34
CA LEU A 115 -3.32 0.41 10.72
C LEU A 115 -3.00 -0.28 9.40
N ASN A 116 -3.91 -1.16 8.94
CA ASN A 116 -4.00 -1.40 7.50
C ASN A 116 -4.69 -0.16 6.93
N SER A 117 -3.90 0.79 6.42
CA SER A 117 -4.38 2.09 5.97
C SER A 117 -5.41 1.92 4.86
N GLY A 118 -5.15 1.03 3.91
CA GLY A 118 -6.05 0.68 2.80
C GLY A 118 -7.38 0.03 3.21
N ALA A 119 -7.55 -0.41 4.47
CA ALA A 119 -8.74 -1.12 4.93
C ALA A 119 -9.62 -0.28 5.87
N VAL A 120 -10.70 0.29 5.32
CA VAL A 120 -11.74 1.03 6.05
C VAL A 120 -13.09 0.36 5.84
N THR A 121 -13.19 -0.89 6.30
CA THR A 121 -14.30 -1.80 5.99
C THR A 121 -15.48 -1.70 6.95
N GLN A 122 -15.31 -1.06 8.11
CA GLN A 122 -16.33 -0.96 9.16
C GLN A 122 -16.44 0.46 9.72
N LYS A 123 -17.64 0.85 10.16
CA LYS A 123 -17.92 2.16 10.78
C LYS A 123 -17.27 2.38 12.14
N ASN A 124 -16.75 1.35 12.80
CA ASN A 124 -16.01 1.46 14.05
C ASN A 124 -14.48 1.44 13.83
N HIS A 125 -14.00 1.36 12.58
CA HIS A 125 -12.58 1.51 12.31
C HIS A 125 -12.09 2.89 12.75
N PRO A 126 -10.81 3.00 13.19
CA PRO A 126 -10.20 4.29 13.52
C PRO A 126 -10.27 5.26 12.34
N LEU A 127 -10.09 6.54 12.62
CA LEU A 127 -9.94 7.56 11.59
C LEU A 127 -8.72 7.29 10.69
N ARG A 128 -8.71 7.92 9.52
CA ARG A 128 -7.65 7.92 8.52
C ARG A 128 -7.33 9.36 8.18
N GLY A 129 -6.06 9.70 8.13
CA GLY A 129 -5.62 11.01 7.68
C GLY A 129 -4.29 10.92 6.95
N HIS A 130 -3.92 11.98 6.25
CA HIS A 130 -2.61 12.08 5.59
C HIS A 130 -1.42 11.95 6.57
N ARG A 131 -1.68 12.06 7.88
CA ARG A 131 -0.72 11.90 9.00
C ARG A 131 -0.78 10.53 9.68
N SER A 132 -1.39 9.51 9.04
CA SER A 132 -1.50 8.15 9.60
C SER A 132 -0.16 7.41 9.69
N TRP A 133 0.83 7.87 8.92
CA TRP A 133 2.19 7.34 8.89
C TRP A 133 3.12 8.31 9.61
N LEU A 134 4.02 7.77 10.43
CA LEU A 134 4.99 8.57 11.18
C LEU A 134 6.42 8.08 10.88
N PRO A 135 7.42 8.98 10.83
CA PRO A 135 8.83 8.58 10.74
C PRO A 135 9.22 7.60 11.85
N ILE A 136 10.25 6.78 11.60
CA ILE A 136 10.74 5.79 12.57
C ILE A 136 11.01 6.42 13.95
N ALA A 137 11.65 7.60 13.97
CA ALA A 137 12.04 8.29 15.19
C ALA A 137 10.83 8.76 16.04
N ASP A 138 9.71 9.03 15.39
CA ASP A 138 8.50 9.58 16.03
C ASP A 138 7.45 8.51 16.31
N TYR A 139 7.66 7.27 15.84
CA TYR A 139 6.66 6.21 15.95
C TYR A 139 6.56 5.68 17.39
N PRO A 140 5.39 5.79 18.05
CA PRO A 140 5.25 5.46 19.48
C PRO A 140 5.07 3.95 19.72
N TYR A 141 6.04 3.14 19.28
CA TYR A 141 5.95 1.68 19.29
C TYR A 141 5.68 1.11 20.68
N ALA A 142 6.36 1.61 21.72
CA ALA A 142 6.20 1.11 23.08
C ALA A 142 4.77 1.30 23.60
N ASP A 143 4.16 2.44 23.31
CA ASP A 143 2.78 2.73 23.68
C ASP A 143 1.78 1.87 22.90
N TYR A 144 1.97 1.74 21.59
CA TYR A 144 1.11 0.87 20.78
C TYR A 144 1.26 -0.60 21.16
N ARG A 145 2.46 -1.06 21.49
CA ARG A 145 2.68 -2.43 21.97
C ARG A 145 1.98 -2.69 23.30
N ARG A 146 2.01 -1.75 24.24
CA ARG A 146 1.27 -1.86 25.51
C ARG A 146 -0.24 -1.96 25.28
N ARG A 147 -0.78 -1.18 24.34
CA ARG A 147 -2.23 -1.09 24.09
C ARG A 147 -2.78 -2.19 23.18
N TYR A 148 -2.00 -2.64 22.20
CA TYR A 148 -2.48 -3.48 21.09
C TYR A 148 -1.66 -4.76 20.89
N GLY A 149 -0.68 -5.03 21.74
CA GLY A 149 0.24 -6.16 21.62
C GLY A 149 1.22 -6.01 20.46
N ARG A 150 2.18 -6.94 20.36
CA ARG A 150 3.30 -6.88 19.39
C ARG A 150 2.81 -6.74 17.94
N HIS A 151 1.85 -7.56 17.52
CA HIS A 151 1.37 -7.60 16.13
C HIS A 151 0.32 -6.53 15.80
N GLY A 152 -0.23 -5.85 16.82
CA GLY A 152 -1.10 -4.69 16.66
C GLY A 152 -0.37 -3.37 16.81
N ALA A 153 0.91 -3.39 17.21
CA ALA A 153 1.72 -2.21 17.45
C ALA A 153 2.28 -1.59 16.18
N LEU A 154 2.50 -2.40 15.14
CA LEU A 154 3.00 -2.01 13.83
C LEU A 154 2.38 -2.95 12.79
N VAL A 155 1.81 -2.38 11.73
CA VAL A 155 1.12 -3.15 10.69
C VAL A 155 1.76 -2.94 9.33
N GLU A 156 2.05 -1.69 8.99
CA GLU A 156 2.65 -1.31 7.71
C GLU A 156 3.99 -0.63 7.97
N VAL A 157 5.01 -1.07 7.23
CA VAL A 157 6.22 -0.30 6.96
C VAL A 157 6.04 0.29 5.57
N THR A 158 6.26 1.59 5.40
CA THR A 158 6.12 2.23 4.10
C THR A 158 7.39 2.96 3.70
N VAL A 159 7.70 3.00 2.42
CA VAL A 159 8.73 3.88 1.86
C VAL A 159 8.04 4.91 0.97
N LEU A 160 8.32 6.19 1.19
CA LEU A 160 7.85 7.27 0.33
C LEU A 160 8.42 7.14 -1.09
N ASP A 161 7.56 7.39 -2.08
CA ASP A 161 7.78 7.33 -3.52
C ASP A 161 8.05 5.93 -4.08
N ALA A 162 9.27 5.44 -3.96
CA ALA A 162 9.72 4.22 -4.64
C ALA A 162 10.88 3.50 -3.93
N VAL A 163 10.97 2.19 -4.18
CA VAL A 163 12.09 1.30 -3.81
C VAL A 163 12.65 0.68 -5.10
N PRO A 164 13.46 1.42 -5.87
CA PRO A 164 13.92 0.97 -7.19
C PRO A 164 14.85 -0.26 -7.15
N ASP A 165 15.52 -0.48 -6.02
CA ASP A 165 16.47 -1.56 -5.74
C ASP A 165 15.83 -2.72 -4.94
N ILE A 166 14.50 -2.87 -4.99
CA ILE A 166 13.77 -3.89 -4.21
C ILE A 166 14.27 -5.32 -4.43
N VAL A 167 14.74 -5.63 -5.65
CA VAL A 167 15.28 -6.96 -5.99
C VAL A 167 16.57 -7.23 -5.21
N ASP A 168 17.45 -6.24 -5.08
CA ASP A 168 18.70 -6.37 -4.32
C ASP A 168 18.46 -6.51 -2.81
N LEU A 169 17.30 -6.04 -2.35
CA LEU A 169 16.87 -6.11 -0.96
C LEU A 169 16.07 -7.39 -0.65
N THR A 170 15.74 -8.20 -1.66
CA THR A 170 14.92 -9.40 -1.50
C THR A 170 15.79 -10.60 -1.12
N ASP A 171 15.52 -11.22 0.03
CA ASP A 171 16.24 -12.42 0.51
C ASP A 171 15.53 -13.73 0.16
N LYS A 172 14.22 -13.69 -0.09
CA LYS A 172 13.41 -14.84 -0.45
C LYS A 172 12.22 -14.41 -1.31
N ILE A 173 11.91 -15.23 -2.31
CA ILE A 173 10.71 -15.10 -3.14
C ILE A 173 9.82 -16.31 -2.89
N GLU A 174 8.54 -16.07 -2.63
CA GLU A 174 7.51 -17.10 -2.50
C GLU A 174 6.41 -16.93 -3.55
N GLY A 175 5.87 -18.04 -4.05
CA GLY A 175 4.86 -18.07 -5.10
C GLY A 175 5.43 -18.46 -6.47
N THR A 176 4.55 -18.73 -7.43
CA THR A 176 4.95 -19.10 -8.78
C THR A 176 5.43 -17.85 -9.52
N ILE A 177 6.69 -17.89 -9.97
CA ILE A 177 7.18 -16.96 -10.99
C ILE A 177 6.75 -17.55 -12.32
N GLY A 178 5.71 -16.98 -12.93
CA GLY A 178 5.23 -17.37 -14.26
C GLY A 178 6.19 -16.94 -15.36
#